data_AF-A0A7J4SA06-F1
#
_entry.id   AF-A0A7J4SA06-F1
#
_cell.length_a   1.000
_cell.length_b   1.000
_cell.length_c   1.000
_cell.angle_alpha   90.00
_cell.angle_beta   90.00
_cell.angle_gamma   90.00
#
_symmetry.space_group_name_H-M   'P 1'
#
loop_
_entity.id
_entity.type
_entity.pdbx_description
1 polymer ?
#
loop_
_entity_poly.entity_id
_entity_poly.type
_entity_poly.pdbx_seq_one_letter_code
_entity_poly.pdbx_strand_id
1 'polypeptide(L)'
;MNESLLKDAERNYNRVLECYINALKGMTTKSPIALPQPDITSQQPLIKSLAMLEKIGEGFARAMDDDFNSREAVAKVLGGVREISKILGSGLDDTDRDAFAHYAVDWLEESAGAVLGILPTREFALIEPEEDPRKAAVAAKVEQLLAKRTEARANKDWATADSIRDELNSMGVIVTDSPDGPDWDLA
;
A
#
# COMPACT_ATOMS: atom_id res chain seq x y z
N MET A 1 14.53 -22.27 7.30
CA MET A 1 13.71 -21.04 7.13
C MET A 1 12.38 -21.48 6.55
N ASN A 2 11.26 -21.15 7.19
CA ASN A 2 9.93 -21.62 6.77
C ASN A 2 9.41 -20.75 5.62
N GLU A 3 8.95 -21.36 4.52
CA GLU A 3 8.40 -20.65 3.35
C GLU A 3 7.27 -19.68 3.72
N SER A 4 6.47 -20.02 4.74
CA SER A 4 5.44 -19.14 5.28
C SER A 4 6.02 -17.83 5.84
N LEU A 5 7.17 -17.88 6.51
CA LEU A 5 7.81 -16.69 7.09
C LEU A 5 8.38 -15.77 6.02
N LEU A 6 8.90 -16.34 4.93
CA LEU A 6 9.38 -15.57 3.78
C LEU A 6 8.21 -14.85 3.09
N LYS A 7 7.10 -15.57 2.86
CA LYS A 7 5.86 -14.99 2.29
C LYS A 7 5.29 -13.87 3.18
N ASP A 8 5.29 -14.05 4.49
CA ASP A 8 4.85 -13.01 5.42
C ASP A 8 5.77 -11.79 5.41
N ALA A 9 7.09 -11.99 5.34
CA ALA A 9 8.08 -10.92 5.25
C ALA A 9 7.92 -10.13 3.94
N GLU A 10 7.79 -10.82 2.81
CA GLU A 10 7.54 -10.24 1.50
C GLU A 10 6.25 -9.41 1.50
N ARG A 11 5.14 -9.95 2.01
CA ARG A 11 3.88 -9.20 2.13
C ARG A 11 4.04 -7.94 2.97
N ASN A 12 4.74 -8.03 4.10
CA ASN A 12 4.95 -6.86 4.96
C ASN A 12 5.84 -5.81 4.30
N TYR A 13 6.88 -6.24 3.59
CA TYR A 13 7.75 -5.37 2.82
C TYR A 13 6.98 -4.65 1.71
N ASN A 14 6.16 -5.39 0.93
CA ASN A 14 5.36 -4.81 -0.14
C ASN A 14 4.39 -3.74 0.39
N ARG A 15 3.80 -3.94 1.58
CA ARG A 15 2.95 -2.91 2.21
C ARG A 15 3.72 -1.64 2.56
N VAL A 16 4.96 -1.76 3.02
CA VAL A 16 5.83 -0.59 3.28
C VAL A 16 6.13 0.12 1.96
N LEU A 17 6.49 -0.64 0.93
CA LEU A 17 6.83 -0.13 -0.39
C LEU A 17 5.65 0.58 -1.08
N GLU A 18 4.48 -0.04 -1.12
CA GLU A 18 3.25 0.54 -1.67
C GLU A 18 2.87 1.83 -0.95
N CYS A 19 2.98 1.86 0.38
CA CYS A 19 2.72 3.05 1.17
C CYS A 19 3.70 4.18 0.80
N TYR A 20 4.99 3.86 0.67
CA TYR A 20 6.02 4.81 0.26
C TYR A 20 5.79 5.35 -1.16
N ILE A 21 5.48 4.48 -2.12
CA ILE A 21 5.15 4.87 -3.51
C ILE A 21 3.92 5.78 -3.55
N ASN A 22 2.86 5.43 -2.82
CA ASN A 22 1.65 6.24 -2.77
C ASN A 22 1.91 7.60 -2.13
N ALA A 23 2.74 7.67 -1.10
CA ALA A 23 3.15 8.94 -0.50
C ALA A 23 3.98 9.78 -1.49
N LEU A 24 4.96 9.19 -2.18
CA LEU A 24 5.74 9.88 -3.20
C LEU A 24 4.86 10.42 -4.33
N LYS A 25 3.90 9.64 -4.83
CA LYS A 25 2.93 10.07 -5.85
C LYS A 25 1.99 11.16 -5.34
N GLY A 26 1.76 11.22 -4.02
CA GLY A 26 0.96 12.25 -3.37
C GLY A 26 1.67 13.60 -3.22
N MET A 27 3.00 13.67 -3.41
CA MET A 27 3.76 14.92 -3.42
C MET A 27 3.58 15.62 -4.78
N THR A 28 2.60 16.51 -4.86
CA THR A 28 2.24 17.27 -6.06
C THR A 28 2.94 18.61 -6.18
N THR A 29 3.40 19.18 -5.05
CA THR A 29 4.14 20.45 -5.01
C THR A 29 5.55 20.26 -4.44
N LYS A 30 6.43 21.26 -4.61
CA LYS A 30 7.76 21.27 -3.97
C LYS A 30 7.75 21.92 -2.59
N SER A 31 6.64 22.56 -2.21
CA SER A 31 6.54 23.41 -1.03
C SER A 31 5.11 23.35 -0.53
N PRO A 32 4.77 22.28 0.21
CA PRO A 32 3.42 22.08 0.73
C PRO A 32 3.07 23.15 1.77
N ILE A 33 1.78 23.25 2.09
CA ILE A 33 1.34 24.02 3.25
C ILE A 33 1.86 23.39 4.55
N ALA A 34 1.91 24.19 5.61
CA ALA A 34 2.18 23.66 6.94
C ALA A 34 1.01 22.78 7.40
N LEU A 35 1.34 21.59 7.88
CA LEU A 35 0.36 20.72 8.54
C LEU A 35 -0.09 21.31 9.88
N PRO A 36 -1.32 20.99 10.32
CA PRO A 36 -1.81 21.41 11.63
C PRO A 36 -0.98 20.78 12.76
N GLN A 37 -0.99 21.44 13.92
CA GLN A 37 -0.31 20.92 15.10
C GLN A 37 -0.92 19.57 15.55
N PRO A 38 -0.10 18.55 15.82
CA PRO A 38 -0.57 17.24 16.29
C PRO A 38 -1.33 17.31 17.61
N ASP A 39 -2.48 16.64 17.70
CA ASP A 39 -3.24 16.50 18.95
C ASP A 39 -4.01 15.17 18.97
N ILE A 40 -3.64 14.28 19.89
CA ILE A 40 -4.26 12.96 20.05
C ILE A 40 -5.72 13.03 20.50
N THR A 41 -6.13 14.14 21.10
CA THR A 41 -7.50 14.38 21.59
C THR A 41 -8.42 14.99 20.54
N SER A 42 -7.85 15.45 19.42
CA SER A 42 -8.60 16.01 18.30
C SER A 42 -9.56 14.99 17.69
N GLN A 43 -10.73 15.48 17.27
CA GLN A 43 -11.69 14.70 16.49
C GLN A 43 -11.41 14.77 14.98
N GLN A 44 -10.52 15.67 14.54
CA GLN A 44 -10.13 15.75 13.14
C GLN A 44 -9.16 14.62 12.80
N PRO A 45 -9.47 13.78 11.79
CA PRO A 45 -8.66 12.59 11.49
C PRO A 45 -7.19 12.90 11.23
N LEU A 46 -6.88 13.94 10.44
CA LEU A 46 -5.51 14.32 10.12
C LEU A 46 -4.70 14.69 11.38
N ILE A 47 -5.20 15.63 12.19
CA ILE A 47 -4.56 16.09 13.42
C ILE A 47 -4.28 14.95 14.40
N LYS A 48 -5.26 14.07 14.59
CA LYS A 48 -5.14 12.92 15.48
C LYS A 48 -4.09 11.92 14.97
N SER A 49 -4.05 11.71 13.66
CA SER A 49 -3.15 10.76 13.03
C SER A 49 -1.70 11.25 13.06
N LEU A 50 -1.48 12.56 12.92
CA LEU A 50 -0.15 13.17 13.13
C LEU A 50 0.35 12.87 14.55
N ALA A 51 -0.46 13.08 15.58
CA ALA A 51 -0.06 12.78 16.96
C ALA A 51 0.18 11.28 17.21
N MET A 52 -0.58 10.42 16.53
CA MET A 52 -0.37 8.98 16.58
C MET A 52 0.95 8.58 15.90
N LEU A 53 1.29 9.19 14.75
CA LEU A 53 2.53 8.94 14.03
C LEU A 53 3.77 9.42 14.79
N GLU A 54 3.68 10.56 15.49
CA GLU A 54 4.73 11.01 16.42
C GLU A 54 4.96 9.99 17.53
N LYS A 55 3.88 9.54 18.20
CA LYS A 55 3.97 8.52 19.25
C LYS A 55 4.52 7.18 18.74
N ILE A 56 4.19 6.79 17.52
CA ILE A 56 4.75 5.60 16.88
C ILE A 56 6.24 5.81 16.62
N GLY A 57 6.65 6.99 16.13
CA GLY A 57 8.04 7.39 15.94
C GLY A 57 8.85 7.36 17.24
N GLU A 58 8.32 7.88 18.34
CA GLU A 58 8.94 7.75 19.66
C GLU A 58 9.09 6.28 20.08
N GLY A 59 8.06 5.47 19.82
CA GLY A 59 8.10 4.04 20.09
C GLY A 59 9.13 3.31 19.24
N PHE A 60 9.36 3.76 18.01
CA PHE A 60 10.41 3.26 17.13
C PHE A 60 11.80 3.62 17.66
N ALA A 61 12.02 4.89 18.01
CA ALA A 61 13.28 5.36 18.58
C ALA A 61 13.63 4.59 19.85
N ARG A 62 12.68 4.43 20.78
CA ARG A 62 12.88 3.64 22.02
C ARG A 62 13.24 2.18 21.74
N ALA A 63 12.66 1.57 20.71
CA ALA A 63 13.00 0.20 20.33
C ALA A 63 14.43 0.11 19.78
N MET A 64 14.89 1.11 19.03
CA MET A 64 16.26 1.14 18.51
C MET A 64 17.30 1.49 19.58
N ASP A 65 16.92 2.31 20.58
CA ASP A 65 17.74 2.60 21.75
C ASP A 65 17.87 1.37 22.69
N ASP A 66 16.90 0.47 22.67
CA ASP A 66 16.91 -0.80 23.41
C ASP A 66 17.65 -1.89 22.63
N ASP A 67 18.98 -1.88 22.72
CA ASP A 67 19.87 -2.89 22.12
C ASP A 67 19.58 -3.17 20.63
N PHE A 68 19.26 -2.13 19.86
CA PHE A 68 18.89 -2.23 18.46
C PHE A 68 17.79 -3.28 18.19
N ASN A 69 16.73 -3.30 19.02
CA ASN A 69 15.61 -4.22 18.90
C ASN A 69 14.78 -3.95 17.63
N SER A 70 15.33 -4.40 16.50
CA SER A 70 14.79 -4.23 15.15
C SER A 70 13.44 -4.91 14.97
N ARG A 71 13.16 -5.98 15.71
CA ARG A 71 11.87 -6.66 15.69
C ARG A 71 10.76 -5.74 16.17
N GLU A 72 10.95 -5.03 17.28
CA GLU A 72 9.98 -4.06 17.75
C GLU A 72 9.94 -2.82 16.85
N ALA A 73 11.10 -2.33 16.40
CA ALA A 73 11.18 -1.20 15.49
C ALA A 73 10.38 -1.43 14.19
N VAL A 74 10.54 -2.59 13.55
CA VAL A 74 9.77 -3.00 12.36
C VAL A 74 8.27 -3.05 12.67
N ALA A 75 7.87 -3.52 13.85
CA ALA A 75 6.46 -3.52 14.25
C ALA A 75 5.89 -2.09 14.38
N LYS A 76 6.70 -1.12 14.84
CA LYS A 76 6.30 0.31 14.86
C LYS A 76 6.18 0.86 13.45
N VAL A 77 7.13 0.57 12.55
CA VAL A 77 7.07 0.97 11.13
C VAL A 77 5.79 0.44 10.48
N LEU A 78 5.45 -0.84 10.64
CA LEU A 78 4.21 -1.41 10.11
C LEU A 78 2.95 -0.79 10.76
N GLY A 79 3.06 -0.31 12.01
CA GLY A 79 2.04 0.52 12.65
C GLY A 79 1.85 1.86 11.95
N GLY A 80 2.95 2.58 11.70
CA GLY A 80 2.96 3.87 11.01
C GLY A 80 2.46 3.76 9.57
N VAL A 81 2.92 2.75 8.83
CA VAL A 81 2.45 2.44 7.47
C VAL A 81 0.93 2.31 7.42
N ARG A 82 0.32 1.61 8.37
CA ARG A 82 -1.15 1.47 8.43
C ARG A 82 -1.85 2.82 8.64
N GLU A 83 -1.33 3.67 9.52
CA GLU A 83 -1.93 4.97 9.80
C GLU A 83 -1.74 5.94 8.62
N ILE A 84 -0.57 5.93 7.98
CA ILE A 84 -0.29 6.71 6.77
C ILE A 84 -1.22 6.31 5.63
N SER A 85 -1.30 5.01 5.30
CA SER A 85 -2.16 4.54 4.21
C SER A 85 -3.63 4.89 4.44
N LYS A 86 -4.10 4.80 5.70
CA LYS A 86 -5.45 5.22 6.07
C LYS A 86 -5.72 6.69 5.77
N ILE A 87 -4.77 7.59 6.04
CA ILE A 87 -4.96 9.02 5.82
C ILE A 87 -4.82 9.39 4.35
N LEU A 88 -3.84 8.83 3.63
CA LEU A 88 -3.71 9.02 2.18
C LEU A 88 -4.93 8.50 1.40
N GLY A 89 -5.54 7.40 1.87
CA GLY A 89 -6.77 6.84 1.32
C GLY A 89 -8.06 7.55 1.77
N SER A 90 -7.96 8.58 2.62
CA SER A 90 -9.13 9.31 3.10
C SER A 90 -9.53 10.46 2.16
N GLY A 91 -10.68 11.08 2.42
CA GLY A 91 -11.21 12.20 1.66
C GLY A 91 -10.57 13.55 1.99
N LEU A 92 -9.27 13.61 2.25
CA LEU A 92 -8.54 14.88 2.36
C LEU A 92 -8.67 15.66 1.05
N ASP A 93 -8.75 16.98 1.17
CA ASP A 93 -8.56 17.85 0.02
C ASP A 93 -7.12 17.75 -0.53
N ASP A 94 -6.92 18.21 -1.75
CA ASP A 94 -5.66 18.06 -2.47
C ASP A 94 -4.48 18.74 -1.76
N THR A 95 -4.73 19.84 -1.04
CA THR A 95 -3.67 20.61 -0.38
C THR A 95 -3.21 19.91 0.91
N ASP A 96 -4.17 19.45 1.71
CA ASP A 96 -3.88 18.64 2.90
C ASP A 96 -3.25 17.30 2.53
N ARG A 97 -3.69 16.68 1.43
CA ARG A 97 -3.11 15.44 0.89
C ARG A 97 -1.65 15.64 0.48
N ASP A 98 -1.34 16.72 -0.25
CA ASP A 98 0.03 17.07 -0.64
C ASP A 98 0.94 17.27 0.57
N ALA A 99 0.47 18.03 1.57
CA ALA A 99 1.24 18.28 2.78
C ALA A 99 1.46 17.01 3.61
N PHE A 100 0.43 16.17 3.75
CA PHE A 100 0.55 14.91 4.47
C PHE A 100 1.44 13.90 3.73
N ALA A 101 1.42 13.89 2.40
CA ALA A 101 2.29 13.05 1.59
C ALA A 101 3.78 13.36 1.82
N HIS A 102 4.15 14.65 1.91
CA HIS A 102 5.51 15.06 2.28
C HIS A 102 5.90 14.55 3.67
N TYR A 103 5.04 14.77 4.67
CA TYR A 103 5.27 14.28 6.04
C TYR A 103 5.43 12.76 6.09
N ALA A 104 4.59 12.02 5.35
CA ALA A 104 4.65 10.57 5.28
C ALA A 104 5.95 10.06 4.65
N VAL A 105 6.42 10.71 3.58
CA VAL A 105 7.71 10.39 2.95
C VAL A 105 8.85 10.61 3.93
N ASP A 106 8.90 11.76 4.60
CA ASP A 106 9.96 12.06 5.56
C ASP A 106 9.95 11.05 6.72
N TRP A 107 8.77 10.74 7.28
CA TRP A 107 8.62 9.76 8.36
C TRP A 107 9.11 8.35 7.96
N LEU A 108 8.77 7.92 6.73
CA LEU A 108 9.17 6.63 6.19
C LEU A 108 10.68 6.60 5.88
N GLU A 109 11.22 7.65 5.28
CA GLU A 109 12.65 7.76 4.97
C GLU A 109 13.52 7.83 6.21
N GLU A 110 13.09 8.50 7.27
CA GLU A 110 13.84 8.51 8.54
C GLU A 110 13.83 7.12 9.20
N SER A 111 12.68 6.47 9.27
CA SER A 111 12.52 5.20 9.99
C SER A 111 12.93 3.97 9.15
N ALA A 112 12.17 3.66 8.10
CA ALA A 112 12.37 2.50 7.25
C ALA A 112 13.56 2.69 6.28
N GLY A 113 13.88 3.92 5.90
CA GLY A 113 15.01 4.25 5.04
C GLY A 113 16.33 4.31 5.79
N ALA A 114 16.63 5.44 6.44
CA ALA A 114 17.93 5.77 7.01
C ALA A 114 18.32 4.84 8.17
N VAL A 115 17.38 4.48 9.04
CA VAL A 115 17.68 3.65 10.21
C VAL A 115 17.63 2.15 9.89
N LEU A 116 16.55 1.67 9.25
CA LEU A 116 16.41 0.24 8.95
C LEU A 116 17.05 -0.20 7.62
N GLY A 117 17.29 0.71 6.68
CA GLY A 117 17.94 0.41 5.40
C GLY A 117 17.08 -0.41 4.44
N ILE A 118 15.74 -0.38 4.58
CA ILE A 118 14.83 -1.23 3.79
C ILE A 118 14.10 -0.47 2.69
N LEU A 119 14.12 0.87 2.66
CA LEU A 119 13.48 1.59 1.56
C LEU A 119 14.40 1.70 0.33
N PRO A 120 13.84 1.55 -0.89
CA PRO A 120 14.55 1.94 -2.09
C PRO A 120 14.70 3.48 -2.16
N THR A 121 15.61 3.93 -3.02
CA THR A 121 15.68 5.35 -3.42
C THR A 121 14.38 5.81 -4.07
N ARG A 122 14.03 7.10 -3.97
CA ARG A 122 12.85 7.70 -4.61
C ARG A 122 12.77 7.38 -6.10
N GLU A 123 13.90 7.47 -6.82
CA GLU A 123 13.97 7.18 -8.24
C GLU A 123 13.55 5.75 -8.53
N PHE A 124 14.12 4.78 -7.82
CA PHE A 124 13.79 3.37 -7.98
C PHE A 124 12.35 3.04 -7.58
N ALA A 125 11.83 3.66 -6.52
CA ALA A 125 10.44 3.47 -6.08
C ALA A 125 9.42 3.95 -7.11
N LEU A 126 9.76 5.00 -7.87
CA LEU A 126 8.89 5.59 -8.89
C LEU A 126 9.09 4.99 -10.28
N ILE A 127 10.01 4.03 -10.45
CA ILE A 127 10.06 3.24 -11.68
C ILE A 127 8.75 2.44 -11.75
N GLU A 128 7.92 2.77 -12.73
CA GLU A 128 6.77 1.93 -13.04
C GLU A 128 7.31 0.56 -13.48
N PRO A 129 6.78 -0.55 -12.94
CA PRO A 129 7.12 -1.87 -13.44
C PRO A 129 6.93 -1.89 -14.95
N GLU A 130 7.87 -2.45 -15.71
CA GLU A 130 7.59 -2.75 -17.11
C GLU A 130 6.35 -3.64 -17.14
N GLU A 131 5.24 -3.10 -17.65
CA GLU A 131 4.06 -3.92 -17.90
C GLU A 131 4.49 -5.03 -18.85
N ASP A 132 4.25 -6.29 -18.45
CA ASP A 132 4.44 -7.40 -19.36
C ASP A 132 3.58 -7.11 -20.60
N PRO A 133 4.17 -6.97 -21.80
CA PRO A 133 3.41 -6.64 -23.00
C PRO A 133 2.33 -7.69 -23.30
N ARG A 134 2.47 -8.91 -22.77
CA ARG A 134 1.43 -9.95 -22.82
C ARG A 134 0.21 -9.57 -21.97
N LYS A 135 0.41 -8.94 -20.80
CA LYS A 135 -0.66 -8.49 -19.90
C LYS A 135 -1.48 -7.38 -20.56
N ALA A 136 -0.81 -6.37 -21.13
CA ALA A 136 -1.46 -5.30 -21.88
C ALA A 136 -2.27 -5.83 -23.08
N ALA A 137 -1.76 -6.83 -23.79
CA ALA A 137 -2.43 -7.42 -24.95
C ALA A 137 -3.76 -8.15 -24.60
N VAL A 138 -3.88 -8.69 -23.40
CA VAL A 138 -5.09 -9.45 -22.97
C VAL A 138 -5.99 -8.68 -22.00
N ALA A 139 -5.52 -7.56 -21.43
CA ALA A 139 -6.19 -6.84 -20.34
C ALA A 139 -7.67 -6.54 -20.63
N ALA A 140 -7.96 -5.90 -21.77
CA ALA A 140 -9.35 -5.53 -22.12
C ALA A 140 -10.29 -6.75 -22.22
N LYS A 141 -9.77 -7.89 -22.70
CA LYS A 141 -10.55 -9.14 -22.81
C LYS A 141 -10.75 -9.78 -21.44
N VAL A 142 -9.73 -9.75 -20.58
CA VAL A 142 -9.81 -10.26 -19.21
C VAL A 142 -10.80 -9.45 -18.38
N GLU A 143 -10.75 -8.12 -18.43
CA GLU A 143 -11.69 -7.24 -17.73
C GLU A 143 -13.15 -7.51 -18.14
N GLN A 144 -13.41 -7.69 -19.45
CA GLN A 144 -14.73 -8.06 -19.94
C GLN A 144 -15.21 -9.42 -19.40
N LEU A 145 -14.31 -10.40 -19.33
CA LEU A 145 -14.63 -11.72 -18.78
C LEU A 145 -14.90 -11.63 -17.26
N LEU A 146 -14.09 -10.88 -16.52
CA LEU A 146 -14.29 -10.66 -15.08
C LEU A 146 -15.63 -9.96 -14.79
N ALA A 147 -16.00 -8.95 -15.58
CA ALA A 147 -17.30 -8.28 -15.47
C ALA A 147 -18.46 -9.27 -15.71
N LYS A 148 -18.39 -10.08 -16.78
CA LYS A 148 -19.40 -11.12 -17.06
C LYS A 148 -19.47 -12.20 -15.99
N ARG A 149 -18.32 -12.62 -15.44
CA ARG A 149 -18.27 -13.58 -14.32
C ARG A 149 -18.95 -13.00 -13.09
N THR A 150 -18.73 -11.73 -12.81
CA THR A 150 -19.34 -11.01 -11.67
C THR A 150 -20.85 -10.95 -11.83
N GLU A 151 -21.33 -10.61 -13.02
CA GLU A 151 -22.76 -10.60 -13.36
C GLU A 151 -23.39 -12.00 -13.25
N ALA A 152 -22.75 -13.03 -13.80
CA ALA A 152 -23.21 -14.41 -13.70
C ALA A 152 -23.34 -14.86 -12.23
N ARG A 153 -22.36 -14.54 -11.38
CA ARG A 153 -22.43 -14.82 -9.93
C ARG A 153 -23.56 -14.07 -9.24
N ALA A 154 -23.78 -12.79 -9.57
CA ALA A 154 -24.88 -12.00 -9.03
C ALA A 154 -26.25 -12.62 -9.39
N ASN A 155 -26.37 -13.14 -10.61
CA ASN A 155 -27.55 -13.85 -11.10
C ASN A 155 -27.66 -15.30 -10.64
N LYS A 156 -26.70 -15.80 -9.84
CA LYS A 156 -26.57 -17.20 -9.39
C LYS A 156 -26.46 -18.21 -10.55
N ASP A 157 -25.96 -17.76 -11.70
CA ASP A 157 -25.61 -18.59 -12.84
C ASP A 157 -24.19 -19.16 -12.67
N TRP A 158 -24.11 -20.24 -11.89
CA TRP A 158 -22.84 -20.89 -11.56
C TRP A 158 -22.16 -21.53 -12.77
N ALA A 159 -22.94 -22.05 -13.71
CA ALA A 159 -22.41 -22.72 -14.90
C ALA A 159 -21.68 -21.73 -15.82
N THR A 160 -22.28 -20.57 -16.07
CA THR A 160 -21.63 -19.50 -16.84
C THR A 160 -20.41 -18.95 -16.11
N ALA A 161 -20.48 -18.75 -14.79
CA ALA A 161 -19.36 -18.28 -14.00
C ALA A 161 -18.15 -19.25 -14.02
N ASP A 162 -18.41 -20.56 -13.95
CA ASP A 162 -17.36 -21.59 -14.04
C ASP A 162 -16.76 -21.65 -15.46
N SER A 163 -17.59 -21.57 -16.51
CA SER A 163 -17.10 -21.53 -17.90
C SER A 163 -16.17 -20.33 -18.15
N ILE A 164 -16.49 -19.16 -17.59
CA ILE A 164 -15.64 -17.97 -17.72
C ILE A 164 -14.35 -18.12 -16.92
N ARG A 165 -14.40 -18.74 -15.72
CA ARG A 165 -13.18 -19.06 -14.95
C ARG A 165 -12.25 -19.96 -15.77
N ASP A 166 -12.80 -20.95 -16.45
CA ASP A 166 -12.00 -21.87 -17.25
C ASP A 166 -11.42 -21.20 -18.51
N GLU A 167 -12.15 -20.27 -19.14
CA GLU A 167 -11.63 -19.41 -20.22
C GLU A 167 -10.44 -18.56 -19.72
N LEU A 168 -10.58 -17.90 -18.57
CA LEU A 168 -9.51 -17.12 -17.94
C LEU A 168 -8.29 -17.98 -17.63
N ASN A 169 -8.48 -19.16 -17.03
CA ASN A 169 -7.39 -20.10 -16.76
C ASN A 169 -6.68 -20.55 -18.04
N SER A 170 -7.42 -20.78 -19.13
CA SER A 170 -6.84 -21.17 -20.42
C SER A 170 -5.99 -20.08 -21.07
N MET A 171 -6.26 -18.81 -20.74
CA MET A 171 -5.46 -17.65 -21.13
C MET A 171 -4.21 -17.47 -20.24
N GLY A 172 -3.99 -18.36 -19.27
CA GLY A 172 -2.93 -18.21 -18.27
C GLY A 172 -3.21 -17.08 -17.28
N VAL A 173 -4.48 -16.73 -17.05
CA VAL A 173 -4.87 -15.68 -16.11
C VAL A 173 -5.20 -16.29 -14.75
N ILE A 174 -4.55 -15.80 -13.70
CA ILE A 174 -4.82 -16.13 -12.31
C ILE A 174 -5.66 -14.99 -11.72
N VAL A 175 -6.85 -15.32 -11.22
CA VAL A 175 -7.78 -14.34 -10.61
C VAL A 175 -7.74 -14.48 -9.09
N THR A 176 -7.55 -13.35 -8.40
CA THR A 176 -7.62 -13.22 -6.94
C THR A 176 -8.84 -12.39 -6.57
N ASP A 177 -9.83 -12.97 -5.90
CA ASP A 177 -11.00 -12.22 -5.42
C ASP A 177 -10.58 -11.34 -4.21
N SER A 178 -10.75 -10.02 -4.30
CA SER A 178 -10.51 -9.03 -3.22
C SER A 178 -11.83 -8.33 -2.81
N PRO A 179 -11.94 -7.76 -1.59
CA PRO A 179 -13.07 -6.92 -1.19
C PRO A 179 -13.38 -5.76 -2.15
N ASP A 180 -12.37 -5.26 -2.86
CA ASP A 180 -12.50 -4.15 -3.81
C ASP A 180 -12.85 -4.61 -5.24
N GLY A 181 -12.91 -5.94 -5.47
CA GLY A 181 -13.17 -6.55 -6.76
C GLY A 181 -12.16 -7.67 -7.09
N PRO A 182 -12.39 -8.43 -8.18
CA PRO A 182 -11.43 -9.43 -8.63
C PRO A 182 -10.19 -8.75 -9.24
N ASP A 183 -9.02 -9.03 -8.68
CA ASP A 183 -7.71 -8.68 -9.23
C ASP A 183 -7.16 -9.86 -10.06
N TRP A 184 -6.26 -9.62 -11.00
CA TRP A 184 -5.71 -10.67 -11.84
C TRP A 184 -4.26 -10.47 -12.28
N ASP A 185 -3.58 -11.58 -12.49
CA ASP A 185 -2.24 -11.61 -13.06
C ASP A 185 -2.05 -12.72 -14.08
N LEU A 186 -0.97 -12.66 -14.85
CA LEU A 186 -0.56 -13.77 -15.71
C LEU A 186 0.24 -14.81 -14.93
N ALA A 187 0.02 -16.08 -15.24
CA ALA A 187 0.72 -17.23 -14.68
C ALA A 187 2.19 -17.34 -15.15
#